data_AF-A0A3D0S3T8-F1
#
_entry.id   AF-A0A3D0S3T8-F1
#
_cell.length_a   1.000
_cell.length_b   1.000
_cell.length_c   1.000
_cell.angle_alpha   90.00
_cell.angle_beta   90.00
_cell.angle_gamma   90.00
#
_symmetry.space_group_name_H-M   'P 1'
#
loop_
_entity.id
_entity.type
_entity.pdbx_description
1 polymer ?
#
loop_
_entity_poly.entity_id
_entity_poly.type
_entity_poly.pdbx_seq_one_letter_code
_entity_poly.pdbx_strand_id
1 'polypeptide(L)' 'MRLVVARCQVDYAGRLTAHLPMANRVLMMKADGSVL' A
#
# COMPACT_ATOMS: atom_id res chain seq x y z
N MET A 1 -9.85 -11.87 -0.11
CA MET A 1 -9.31 -10.85 -1.02
C MET A 1 -10.10 -9.57 -0.82
N ARG A 2 -9.44 -8.45 -0.52
CA ARG A 2 -10.09 -7.14 -0.37
C ARG A 2 -9.35 -6.11 -1.22
N LEU A 3 -10.09 -5.42 -2.09
CA LEU A 3 -9.60 -4.30 -2.89
C LEU A 3 -10.03 -3.00 -2.25
N VAL A 4 -9.11 -2.05 -2.13
CA VAL A 4 -9.37 -0.69 -1.64
C VAL A 4 -8.85 0.31 -2.66
N VAL A 5 -9.72 1.20 -3.13
CA VAL A 5 -9.34 2.34 -3.98
C VAL A 5 -9.38 3.58 -3.11
N ALA A 6 -8.23 4.24 -2.93
CA ALA A 6 -8.13 5.38 -2.03
C ALA A 6 -7.09 6.40 -2.51
N ARG A 7 -7.27 7.65 -2.09
CA ARG A 7 -6.21 8.66 -2.15
C ARG A 7 -5.39 8.56 -0.87
N CYS A 8 -4.14 8.14 -0.96
CA CYS A 8 -3.28 7.88 0.20
C CYS A 8 -1.82 8.29 -0.04
N GLN A 9 -1.04 8.38 1.03
CA GLN A 9 0.43 8.43 1.04
C GLN A 9 0.94 7.15 1.72
N VAL A 10 2.16 6.73 1.43
CA VAL A 10 2.71 5.48 1.96
C VAL A 10 4.13 5.71 2.45
N ASP A 11 4.38 5.34 3.70
CA ASP A 11 5.71 5.23 4.27
C ASP A 11 6.09 3.75 4.34
N TYR A 12 7.14 3.37 3.63
CA TYR A 12 7.71 2.03 3.70
C TYR A 12 8.99 2.07 4.54
N ALA A 13 8.97 1.34 5.65
CA ALA A 13 10.12 1.12 6.53
C ALA A 13 10.45 -0.38 6.55
N GLY A 14 11.62 -0.76 6.06
CA GLY A 14 12.04 -2.17 5.99
C GLY A 14 13.45 -2.31 5.44
N ARG A 15 13.64 -3.21 4.46
CA ARG A 15 14.94 -3.40 3.78
C ARG A 15 15.43 -2.11 3.11
N LEU A 16 14.49 -1.31 2.62
CA LEU A 16 14.70 0.04 2.12
C LEU A 16 13.75 0.99 2.86
N THR A 17 14.08 2.27 2.87
CA THR A 17 13.18 3.33 3.35
C THR A 17 12.68 4.12 2.16
N ALA A 18 11.36 4.28 2.03
CA ALA A 18 10.76 5.05 0.94
C ALA A 18 9.50 5.78 1.41
N HIS A 19 9.34 7.02 0.95
CA HIS A 19 8.12 7.79 1.10
C HIS A 19 7.48 7.98 -0.27
N LEU A 20 6.20 7.62 -0.38
CA LEU A 20 5.37 7.80 -1.56
C LEU A 20 4.33 8.90 -1.27
N PRO A 21 4.34 10.02 -2.02
CA PRO A 21 3.47 11.16 -1.74
C PRO A 21 1.99 10.84 -1.99
N MET A 22 1.09 11.74 -1.57
CA MET A 22 -0.36 11.57 -1.74
C MET A 22 -0.76 11.37 -3.22
N ALA A 23 -1.35 10.21 -3.53
CA ALA A 23 -1.85 9.87 -4.87
C ALA A 23 -3.03 8.88 -4.78
N ASN A 24 -3.78 8.72 -5.86
CA ASN A 24 -4.81 7.68 -5.96
C ASN A 24 -4.13 6.32 -6.21
N ARG A 25 -4.44 5.32 -5.38
CA ARG A 25 -3.86 3.97 -5.45
C ARG A 25 -4.93 2.90 -5.28
N VAL A 26 -4.64 1.73 -5.85
CA VAL A 26 -5.37 0.49 -5.56
C VAL A 26 -4.52 -0.33 -4.63
N LEU A 27 -5.08 -0.70 -3.48
CA LEU A 27 -4.46 -1.58 -2.50
C LEU A 27 -5.16 -2.93 -2.53
N MET A 28 -4.38 -4.01 -2.55
CA MET A 28 -4.88 -5.39 -2.52
C MET A 28 -4.41 -6.09 -1.25
N MET A 29 -5.36 -6.43 -0.39
CA MET A 29 -5.11 -7.25 0.80
C MET A 29 -5.51 -8.70 0.52
N LYS A 30 -4.52 -9.59 0.60
CA LYS A 30 -4.70 -11.03 0.39
C LYS A 30 -4.88 -11.77 1.74
N ALA A 31 -5.42 -12.98 1.68
CA ALA A 31 -5.68 -13.78 2.89
C ALA A 31 -4.41 -14.35 3.52
N ASP A 32 -3.33 -14.44 2.75
CA ASP A 32 -1.99 -14.88 3.19
C ASP A 32 -1.17 -13.77 3.88
N GLY A 33 -1.76 -12.58 4.07
CA GLY A 33 -1.09 -11.42 4.65
C GLY A 33 -0.30 -10.57 3.65
N SER A 34 -0.21 -10.96 2.38
CA SER A 34 0.42 -10.14 1.35
C SER A 34 -0.39 -8.87 1.08
N VAL A 35 0.31 -7.74 0.97
CA VAL A 35 -0.25 -6.43 0.60
C VAL A 35 0.42 -5.95 -0.68
N LEU A 36 -0.38 -5.52 -1.64
CA LEU A 36 0.07 -4.84 -2.86
C LEU A 36 -0.51 -3.43 -2.92
#